data_AF-A0A2H0PAF3-F1
#
_entry.id   AF-A0A2H0PAF3-F1
#
_cell.length_a   1.000
_cell.length_b   1.000
_cell.length_c   1.000
_cell.angle_alpha   90.00
_cell.angle_beta   90.00
_cell.angle_gamma   90.00
#
_symmetry.space_group_name_H-M   'P 1'
#
loop_
_entity.id
_entity.type
_entity.pdbx_description
1 polymer ?
#
loop_
_entity_poly.entity_id
_entity_poly.type
_entity_poly.pdbx_seq_one_letter_code
_entity_poly.pdbx_strand_id
1 'polypeptide(L)'
;MGRSFVPFAALLAFSLTPWTSPPAALLLGIACALVFGQPAPGRVRVATKALLPASVVGLGFGMNLHRVLRAGAQGLDYTSGGIAFALTLGWLLGRLLKVGDAISRLVSVGTAICGGSAIATVGPVIGADDEEMSIALGTVFLLNSAALILFPPIGRACGLSQSQFGLWAALAIHDTSSVVGACLNFGADALAVGATHLPQGAPVWTRLHSLAKAGLTATLFLIGTGISRAALQKVGARPLVQGIALWAMVATTTLALIRAGVIR
;
A
#
# COMPACT_ATOMS: atom_id res chain seq x y z
N MET A 1 11.68 16.92 -24.78
CA MET A 1 10.78 15.94 -24.11
C MET A 1 11.26 14.55 -24.48
N GLY A 2 11.61 13.71 -23.50
CA GLY A 2 12.27 12.41 -23.75
C GLY A 2 11.35 11.37 -24.39
N ARG A 3 11.94 10.36 -25.06
CA ARG A 3 11.25 9.22 -25.71
C ARG A 3 10.25 8.47 -24.82
N SER A 4 10.39 8.56 -23.50
CA SER A 4 9.52 7.90 -22.51
C SER A 4 8.27 8.71 -22.12
N PHE A 5 8.18 10.00 -22.49
CA PHE A 5 7.09 10.87 -22.03
C PHE A 5 5.74 10.55 -22.71
N VAL A 6 5.74 10.30 -24.02
CA VAL A 6 4.53 9.99 -24.79
C VAL A 6 3.85 8.70 -24.32
N PRO A 7 4.54 7.54 -24.21
CA PRO A 7 3.91 6.32 -23.73
C PRO A 7 3.44 6.44 -22.27
N PHE A 8 4.20 7.14 -21.42
CA PHE A 8 3.80 7.41 -20.05
C PHE A 8 2.49 8.22 -19.96
N ALA A 9 2.39 9.32 -20.72
CA ALA A 9 1.20 10.16 -20.72
C ALA A 9 -0.04 9.40 -21.23
N ALA A 10 0.14 8.57 -22.26
CA ALA A 10 -0.94 7.74 -22.81
C ALA A 10 -1.43 6.70 -21.78
N LEU A 11 -0.52 5.98 -21.12
CA LEU A 11 -0.87 4.98 -20.11
C LEU A 11 -1.46 5.60 -18.84
N LEU A 12 -1.00 6.78 -18.44
CA LEU A 12 -1.60 7.54 -17.35
C LEU A 12 -3.03 7.99 -17.70
N ALA A 13 -3.24 8.50 -18.90
CA ALA A 13 -4.58 8.87 -19.38
C ALA A 13 -5.52 7.65 -19.44
N PHE A 14 -5.02 6.50 -19.90
CA PHE A 14 -5.77 5.25 -19.87
C PHE A 14 -6.10 4.81 -18.44
N SER A 15 -5.17 4.97 -17.50
CA SER A 15 -5.38 4.63 -16.08
C SER A 15 -6.44 5.52 -15.40
N LEU A 16 -6.69 6.72 -15.92
CA LEU A 16 -7.77 7.61 -15.45
C LEU A 16 -9.15 7.20 -15.95
N THR A 17 -9.25 6.26 -16.90
CA THR A 17 -10.55 5.80 -17.40
C THR A 17 -11.26 4.92 -16.36
N PRO A 18 -12.61 4.86 -16.38
CA PRO A 18 -13.39 4.00 -15.46
C PRO A 18 -13.07 2.49 -15.56
N TRP A 19 -12.37 2.10 -16.62
CA TRP A 19 -12.08 0.71 -16.97
C TRP A 19 -10.87 0.18 -16.20
N THR A 20 -10.05 1.06 -15.65
CA THR A 20 -8.83 0.68 -14.93
C THR A 20 -9.09 0.63 -13.43
N SER A 21 -8.83 -0.54 -12.82
CA SER A 21 -8.86 -0.70 -11.37
C SER A 21 -7.55 -0.18 -10.74
N PRO A 22 -7.56 0.19 -9.44
CA PRO A 22 -6.34 0.58 -8.73
C PRO A 22 -5.17 -0.42 -8.89
N PRO A 23 -5.37 -1.76 -8.79
CA PRO A 23 -4.33 -2.74 -9.11
C PRO A 23 -3.81 -2.70 -10.54
N ALA A 24 -4.72 -2.56 -11.51
CA ALA A 24 -4.34 -2.53 -12.91
C ALA A 24 -3.48 -1.30 -13.22
N ALA A 25 -3.80 -0.14 -12.65
CA ALA A 25 -3.01 1.08 -12.81
C ALA A 25 -1.59 0.95 -12.24
N LEU A 26 -1.44 0.35 -11.06
CA LEU A 26 -0.12 0.04 -10.49
C LEU A 26 0.70 -0.84 -11.45
N LEU A 27 0.10 -1.92 -11.96
CA LEU A 27 0.75 -2.84 -12.90
C LEU A 27 1.14 -2.15 -14.22
N LEU A 28 0.28 -1.28 -14.75
CA LEU A 28 0.60 -0.47 -15.93
C LEU A 28 1.75 0.50 -15.67
N GLY A 29 1.82 1.09 -14.47
CA GLY A 29 2.94 1.93 -14.04
C GLY A 29 4.25 1.16 -14.00
N ILE A 30 4.25 -0.03 -13.38
CA ILE A 30 5.40 -0.93 -13.34
C ILE A 30 5.83 -1.30 -14.77
N ALA A 31 4.90 -1.74 -15.62
CA ALA A 31 5.18 -2.09 -17.01
C ALA A 31 5.79 -0.90 -17.78
N CYS A 32 5.26 0.31 -17.58
CA CYS A 32 5.80 1.53 -18.17
C CYS A 32 7.24 1.80 -17.73
N ALA A 33 7.54 1.70 -16.43
CA ALA A 33 8.90 1.90 -15.92
C ALA A 33 9.87 0.83 -16.40
N LEU A 34 9.42 -0.42 -16.52
CA LEU A 34 10.26 -1.51 -17.01
C LEU A 34 10.55 -1.40 -18.51
N VAL A 35 9.64 -0.88 -19.33
CA VAL A 35 9.83 -0.80 -20.80
C VAL A 35 10.45 0.53 -21.23
N PHE A 36 9.98 1.64 -20.67
CA PHE A 36 10.33 3.00 -21.13
C PHE A 36 11.15 3.79 -20.10
N GLY A 37 11.27 3.32 -18.87
CA GLY A 37 11.83 4.09 -17.76
C GLY A 37 10.88 5.14 -17.22
N GLN A 38 11.20 5.70 -16.06
CA GLN A 38 10.36 6.70 -15.40
C GLN A 38 10.63 8.10 -15.95
N PRO A 39 9.64 8.82 -16.50
CA PRO A 39 9.81 10.20 -16.89
C PRO A 39 9.75 11.12 -15.67
N ALA A 40 10.70 12.05 -15.57
CA ALA A 40 10.77 13.10 -14.55
C ALA A 40 10.53 12.61 -13.08
N PRO A 41 11.42 11.76 -12.53
CA PRO A 41 11.25 11.16 -11.19
C PRO A 41 10.92 12.16 -10.08
N GLY A 42 11.55 13.36 -10.11
CA GLY A 42 11.28 14.43 -9.15
C GLY A 42 9.83 14.94 -9.19
N ARG A 43 9.25 15.13 -10.39
CA ARG A 43 7.85 15.57 -10.56
C ARG A 43 6.88 14.47 -10.15
N VAL A 44 7.17 13.22 -10.49
CA VAL A 44 6.35 12.06 -10.08
C VAL A 44 6.29 11.95 -8.56
N ARG A 45 7.42 12.14 -7.86
CA ARG A 45 7.47 12.11 -6.39
C ARG A 45 6.62 13.22 -5.77
N VAL A 46 6.71 14.45 -6.30
CA VAL A 46 5.90 15.59 -5.83
C VAL A 46 4.41 15.33 -6.08
N ALA A 47 4.05 14.88 -7.28
CA ALA A 47 2.67 14.57 -7.63
C ALA A 47 2.08 13.48 -6.73
N THR A 48 2.82 12.39 -6.49
CA THR A 48 2.40 11.29 -5.60
C THR A 48 2.15 11.79 -4.17
N LYS A 49 3.04 12.62 -3.63
CA LYS A 49 2.90 13.19 -2.28
C LYS A 49 1.68 14.10 -2.11
N ALA A 50 1.23 14.75 -3.18
CA ALA A 50 0.05 15.63 -3.15
C ALA A 50 -1.24 14.87 -3.48
N LEU A 51 -1.21 14.00 -4.51
CA LEU A 51 -2.38 13.30 -5.00
C LEU A 51 -2.87 12.20 -4.06
N LEU A 52 -1.97 11.45 -3.40
CA LEU A 52 -2.38 10.37 -2.51
C LEU A 52 -3.23 10.89 -1.34
N PRO A 53 -2.77 11.87 -0.52
CA PRO A 53 -3.59 12.37 0.58
C PRO A 53 -4.88 13.04 0.09
N ALA A 54 -4.84 13.80 -1.00
CA ALA A 54 -6.03 14.42 -1.59
C ALA A 54 -7.08 13.38 -2.00
N SER A 55 -6.63 12.25 -2.57
CA SER A 55 -7.51 11.14 -2.96
C SER A 55 -8.09 10.42 -1.76
N VAL A 56 -7.28 10.14 -0.73
CA VAL A 56 -7.76 9.51 0.51
C VAL A 56 -8.78 10.38 1.23
N VAL A 57 -8.51 11.69 1.35
CA VAL A 57 -9.45 12.65 1.93
C VAL A 57 -10.73 12.72 1.08
N GLY A 58 -10.59 12.79 -0.25
CA GLY A 58 -11.70 12.76 -1.21
C GLY A 58 -12.59 11.52 -1.08
N LEU A 59 -11.99 10.34 -0.91
CA LEU A 59 -12.70 9.07 -0.71
C LEU A 59 -13.37 9.00 0.68
N GLY A 60 -12.81 9.69 1.68
CA GLY A 60 -13.37 9.77 3.03
C GLY A 60 -14.59 10.69 3.15
N PHE A 61 -14.75 11.64 2.22
CA PHE A 61 -15.96 12.47 2.16
C PHE A 61 -17.19 11.58 1.90
N GLY A 62 -18.16 11.66 2.79
CA GLY A 62 -19.37 10.84 2.77
C GLY A 62 -19.39 9.71 3.80
N MET A 63 -18.28 9.49 4.52
CA MET A 63 -18.23 8.54 5.63
C MET A 63 -18.81 9.13 6.92
N ASN A 64 -19.35 8.27 7.79
CA ASN A 64 -19.83 8.68 9.10
C ASN A 64 -18.63 8.98 10.01
N LEU A 65 -18.44 10.25 10.38
CA LEU A 65 -17.31 10.67 11.23
C LEU A 65 -17.27 9.90 12.57
N HIS A 66 -18.42 9.65 13.19
CA HIS A 66 -18.48 8.93 14.47
C HIS A 66 -17.99 7.48 14.35
N ARG A 67 -18.33 6.78 13.26
CA ARG A 67 -17.80 5.44 12.98
C ARG A 67 -16.32 5.44 12.65
N VAL A 68 -15.85 6.42 11.87
CA VAL A 68 -14.42 6.58 11.56
C VAL A 68 -13.61 6.77 12.83
N LEU A 69 -14.07 7.64 13.74
CA LEU A 69 -13.40 7.87 15.02
C LEU A 69 -13.40 6.63 15.91
N ARG A 70 -14.52 5.91 16.00
CA ARG A 70 -14.61 4.68 16.80
C ARG A 70 -13.71 3.57 16.24
N ALA A 71 -13.74 3.36 14.92
CA ALA A 71 -12.87 2.39 14.24
C ALA A 71 -11.40 2.76 14.37
N GLY A 72 -11.05 4.05 14.27
CA GLY A 72 -9.71 4.57 14.50
C GLY A 72 -9.23 4.33 15.94
N ALA A 73 -10.07 4.65 16.93
CA ALA A 73 -9.74 4.46 18.34
C ALA A 73 -9.52 2.99 18.70
N GLN A 74 -10.39 2.08 18.23
CA GLN A 74 -10.21 0.64 18.41
C GLN A 74 -8.99 0.11 17.65
N GLY A 75 -8.71 0.68 16.48
CA GLY A 75 -7.56 0.32 15.67
C GLY A 75 -6.21 0.66 16.32
N LEU A 76 -6.15 1.68 17.20
CA LEU A 76 -4.89 2.10 17.84
C LEU A 76 -4.24 0.98 18.65
N ASP A 77 -5.00 0.31 19.52
CA ASP A 77 -4.46 -0.74 20.41
C ASP A 77 -3.89 -1.91 19.59
N TYR A 78 -4.66 -2.39 18.61
CA TYR A 78 -4.24 -3.48 17.74
C TYR A 78 -3.07 -3.10 16.82
N THR A 79 -3.04 -1.85 16.34
CA THR A 79 -1.97 -1.37 15.45
C THR A 79 -0.67 -1.22 16.23
N SER A 80 -0.67 -0.64 17.43
CA SER A 80 0.53 -0.53 18.26
C SER A 80 1.12 -1.90 18.62
N GLY A 81 0.28 -2.85 19.02
CA GLY A 81 0.69 -4.23 19.25
C GLY A 81 1.21 -4.93 17.99
N GLY A 82 0.53 -4.74 16.86
CA GLY A 82 0.91 -5.27 15.56
C GLY A 82 2.25 -4.75 15.05
N ILE A 83 2.51 -3.44 15.20
CA ILE A 83 3.79 -2.82 14.86
C ILE A 83 4.91 -3.41 15.72
N ALA A 84 4.73 -3.47 17.05
CA ALA A 84 5.73 -4.04 17.96
C ALA A 84 6.04 -5.51 17.61
N PHE A 85 5.00 -6.29 17.34
CA PHE A 85 5.12 -7.68 16.89
C PHE A 85 5.87 -7.79 15.56
N ALA A 86 5.50 -7.00 14.56
CA ALA A 86 6.12 -7.01 13.24
C ALA A 86 7.59 -6.57 13.28
N LEU A 87 7.93 -5.55 14.06
CA LEU A 87 9.32 -5.11 14.23
C LEU A 87 10.17 -6.19 14.93
N THR A 88 9.63 -6.82 15.97
CA THR A 88 10.33 -7.89 16.71
C THR A 88 10.55 -9.11 15.82
N LEU A 89 9.52 -9.57 15.12
CA LEU A 89 9.63 -10.69 14.18
C LEU A 89 10.55 -10.36 13.00
N GLY A 90 10.44 -9.16 12.44
CA GLY A 90 11.27 -8.74 11.31
C GLY A 90 12.76 -8.76 11.66
N TRP A 91 13.10 -8.24 12.84
CA TRP A 91 14.47 -8.32 13.37
C TRP A 91 14.93 -9.78 13.59
N LEU A 92 14.09 -10.63 14.16
CA LEU A 92 14.41 -12.04 14.40
C LEU A 92 14.62 -12.80 13.09
N LEU A 93 13.73 -12.62 12.12
CA LEU A 93 13.83 -13.21 10.79
C LEU A 93 15.08 -12.72 10.05
N GLY A 94 15.42 -11.43 10.17
CA GLY A 94 16.64 -10.87 9.60
C GLY A 94 17.89 -11.57 10.07
N ARG A 95 17.99 -11.81 11.39
CA ARG A 95 19.07 -12.58 12.00
C ARG A 95 19.08 -14.02 11.51
N LEU A 96 17.92 -14.68 11.48
CA LEU A 96 17.80 -16.07 11.05
C LEU A 96 18.19 -16.26 9.57
N LEU A 97 17.78 -15.33 8.70
CA LEU A 97 18.04 -15.36 7.27
C LEU A 97 19.40 -14.76 6.87
N LYS A 98 20.18 -14.26 7.86
CA LYS A 98 21.48 -13.61 7.65
C LYS A 98 21.39 -12.46 6.63
N VAL A 99 20.39 -11.61 6.81
CA VAL A 99 20.24 -10.33 6.09
C VAL A 99 21.13 -9.29 6.77
N GLY A 100 21.72 -8.38 5.99
CA GLY A 100 22.51 -7.27 6.56
C GLY A 100 21.67 -6.43 7.54
N ASP A 101 22.29 -5.97 8.63
CA ASP A 101 21.59 -5.38 9.77
C ASP A 101 20.75 -4.14 9.39
N ALA A 102 21.30 -3.23 8.58
CA ALA A 102 20.58 -2.03 8.14
C ALA A 102 19.41 -2.40 7.21
N ILE A 103 19.64 -3.21 6.17
CA ILE A 103 18.59 -3.69 5.26
C ILE A 103 17.48 -4.41 6.04
N SER A 104 17.84 -5.28 6.99
CA SER A 104 16.87 -6.02 7.78
C SER A 104 15.98 -5.11 8.61
N ARG A 105 16.57 -4.12 9.29
CA ARG A 105 15.82 -3.13 10.08
C ARG A 105 14.94 -2.28 9.19
N LEU A 106 15.44 -1.83 8.03
CA LEU A 106 14.69 -1.02 7.09
C LEU A 106 13.52 -1.77 6.47
N VAL A 107 13.70 -3.03 6.05
CA VAL A 107 12.61 -3.87 5.53
C VAL A 107 11.57 -4.09 6.64
N SER A 108 11.99 -4.39 7.87
CA SER A 108 11.07 -4.59 8.99
C SER A 108 10.26 -3.34 9.29
N VAL A 109 10.92 -2.18 9.39
CA VAL A 109 10.29 -0.87 9.63
C VAL A 109 9.35 -0.49 8.48
N GLY A 110 9.79 -0.68 7.24
CA GLY A 110 8.98 -0.38 6.06
C GLY A 110 7.73 -1.25 5.98
N THR A 111 7.86 -2.56 6.21
CA THR A 111 6.72 -3.49 6.20
C THR A 111 5.77 -3.30 7.39
N ALA A 112 6.24 -2.75 8.51
CA ALA A 112 5.44 -2.60 9.73
C ALA A 112 4.71 -1.25 9.89
N ILE A 113 5.08 -0.17 9.20
CA ILE A 113 4.54 1.17 9.51
C ILE A 113 3.87 1.87 8.32
N CYS A 114 4.64 2.47 7.43
CA CYS A 114 4.12 3.26 6.30
C CYS A 114 5.02 3.12 5.07
N GLY A 115 5.66 1.95 4.92
CA GLY A 115 6.48 1.64 3.76
C GLY A 115 7.68 2.58 3.60
N GLY A 116 7.74 3.23 2.44
CA GLY A 116 8.89 4.03 2.03
C GLY A 116 9.12 5.28 2.87
N SER A 117 8.08 5.88 3.48
CA SER A 117 8.30 7.03 4.39
C SER A 117 9.00 6.61 5.67
N ALA A 118 8.67 5.43 6.21
CA ALA A 118 9.35 4.91 7.40
C ALA A 118 10.82 4.62 7.11
N ILE A 119 11.13 4.01 5.95
CA ILE A 119 12.50 3.78 5.49
C ILE A 119 13.25 5.11 5.35
N ALA A 120 12.68 6.09 4.66
CA ALA A 120 13.30 7.39 4.44
C ALA A 120 13.60 8.16 5.74
N THR A 121 12.79 7.95 6.79
CA THR A 121 13.00 8.56 8.11
C THR A 121 14.03 7.80 8.93
N VAL A 122 13.99 6.46 8.95
CA VAL A 122 14.86 5.64 9.82
C VAL A 122 16.25 5.44 9.23
N GLY A 123 16.38 5.37 7.90
CA GLY A 123 17.65 5.16 7.19
C GLY A 123 18.80 6.05 7.65
N PRO A 124 18.64 7.39 7.63
CA PRO A 124 19.68 8.30 8.09
C PRO A 124 20.03 8.12 9.57
N VAL A 125 19.06 7.72 10.41
CA VAL A 125 19.25 7.53 11.86
C VAL A 125 20.10 6.30 12.16
N ILE A 126 19.95 5.24 11.37
CA ILE A 126 20.74 4.01 11.54
C ILE A 126 22.01 3.98 10.69
N GLY A 127 22.29 5.06 9.94
CA GLY A 127 23.47 5.19 9.08
C GLY A 127 23.44 4.30 7.84
N ALA A 128 22.26 3.98 7.29
CA ALA A 128 22.13 3.17 6.09
C ALA A 128 22.57 3.94 4.84
N ASP A 129 23.30 3.27 3.95
CA ASP A 129 23.74 3.87 2.69
C ASP A 129 22.63 3.86 1.61
N ASP A 130 22.87 4.57 0.50
CA ASP A 130 21.90 4.69 -0.60
C ASP A 130 21.55 3.33 -1.24
N GLU A 131 22.48 2.37 -1.23
CA GLU A 131 22.25 1.03 -1.78
C GLU A 131 21.35 0.22 -0.87
N GLU A 132 21.64 0.17 0.44
CA GLU A 132 20.81 -0.48 1.44
C GLU A 132 19.39 0.10 1.48
N MET A 133 19.28 1.43 1.39
CA MET A 133 18.02 2.15 1.28
C MET A 133 17.26 1.75 0.02
N SER A 134 17.95 1.64 -1.12
CA SER A 134 17.37 1.22 -2.39
C SER A 134 16.86 -0.23 -2.33
N ILE A 135 17.63 -1.14 -1.74
CA ILE A 135 17.25 -2.54 -1.56
C ILE A 135 16.00 -2.66 -0.68
N ALA A 136 15.97 -1.95 0.45
CA ALA A 136 14.83 -1.97 1.36
C ALA A 136 13.57 -1.37 0.71
N LEU A 137 13.68 -0.22 0.04
CA LEU A 137 12.57 0.40 -0.68
C LEU A 137 12.04 -0.50 -1.80
N GLY A 138 12.92 -1.09 -2.59
CA GLY A 138 12.56 -2.03 -3.66
C GLY A 138 11.82 -3.25 -3.11
N THR A 139 12.33 -3.84 -2.03
CA THR A 139 11.70 -4.98 -1.35
C THR A 139 10.30 -4.62 -0.85
N VAL A 140 10.14 -3.51 -0.14
CA VAL A 140 8.86 -3.11 0.43
C VAL A 140 7.86 -2.71 -0.65
N PHE A 141 8.26 -2.01 -1.70
CA PHE A 141 7.36 -1.69 -2.82
C PHE A 141 6.89 -2.94 -3.57
N LEU A 142 7.75 -3.93 -3.75
CA LEU A 142 7.35 -5.22 -4.32
C LEU A 142 6.29 -5.91 -3.47
N LEU A 143 6.51 -5.98 -2.15
CA LEU A 143 5.57 -6.60 -1.22
C LEU A 143 4.23 -5.87 -1.19
N ASN A 144 4.25 -4.54 -1.16
CA ASN A 144 3.05 -3.70 -1.19
C ASN A 144 2.26 -3.88 -2.49
N SER A 145 2.97 -3.95 -3.62
CA SER A 145 2.35 -4.21 -4.92
C SER A 145 1.71 -5.59 -4.97
N ALA A 146 2.39 -6.61 -4.45
CA ALA A 146 1.86 -7.95 -4.31
C ALA A 146 0.64 -7.97 -3.38
N ALA A 147 0.70 -7.26 -2.25
CA ALA A 147 -0.38 -7.20 -1.28
C ALA A 147 -1.67 -6.64 -1.89
N LEU A 148 -1.57 -5.53 -2.63
CA LEU A 148 -2.72 -4.92 -3.30
C LEU A 148 -3.44 -5.92 -4.23
N ILE A 149 -2.69 -6.81 -4.89
CA ILE A 149 -3.22 -7.81 -5.83
C ILE A 149 -3.72 -9.08 -5.13
N LEU A 150 -2.97 -9.57 -4.13
CA LEU A 150 -3.20 -10.87 -3.48
C LEU A 150 -4.23 -10.81 -2.37
N PHE A 151 -4.32 -9.72 -1.60
CA PHE A 151 -5.27 -9.66 -0.49
C PHE A 151 -6.73 -9.84 -0.93
N PRO A 152 -7.24 -9.12 -1.96
CA PRO A 152 -8.64 -9.25 -2.33
C PRO A 152 -9.10 -10.68 -2.67
N PRO A 153 -8.39 -11.46 -3.51
CA PRO A 153 -8.77 -12.86 -3.75
C PRO A 153 -8.63 -13.74 -2.50
N ILE A 154 -7.61 -13.53 -1.65
CA ILE A 154 -7.45 -14.28 -0.40
C ILE A 154 -8.63 -14.00 0.55
N GLY A 155 -9.03 -12.75 0.71
CA GLY A 155 -10.16 -12.35 1.54
C GLY A 155 -11.48 -12.98 1.07
N ARG A 156 -11.69 -13.04 -0.25
CA ARG A 156 -12.89 -13.68 -0.85
C ARG A 156 -12.87 -15.19 -0.63
N ALA A 157 -11.73 -15.84 -0.86
CA ALA A 157 -11.56 -17.28 -0.58
C ALA A 157 -11.76 -17.61 0.90
N CYS A 158 -11.41 -16.68 1.79
CA CYS A 158 -11.64 -16.77 3.22
C CYS A 158 -13.08 -16.42 3.64
N GLY A 159 -13.97 -16.04 2.71
CA GLY A 159 -15.35 -15.67 3.03
C GLY A 159 -15.47 -14.46 3.97
N LEU A 160 -14.49 -13.55 3.97
CA LEU A 160 -14.52 -12.38 4.84
C LEU A 160 -15.63 -11.41 4.41
N SER A 161 -16.32 -10.84 5.40
CA SER A 161 -17.18 -9.68 5.14
C SER A 161 -16.32 -8.50 4.68
N GLN A 162 -16.95 -7.51 4.03
CA GLN A 162 -16.24 -6.30 3.61
C GLN A 162 -15.58 -5.56 4.80
N SER A 163 -16.27 -5.47 5.94
CA SER A 163 -15.72 -4.85 7.15
C SER A 163 -14.54 -5.64 7.73
N GLN A 164 -14.63 -6.97 7.79
CA GLN A 164 -13.54 -7.84 8.24
C GLN A 164 -12.33 -7.74 7.31
N PHE A 165 -12.57 -7.70 5.99
CA PHE A 165 -11.50 -7.49 5.02
C PHE A 165 -10.83 -6.13 5.19
N GLY A 166 -11.61 -5.06 5.35
CA GLY A 166 -11.07 -3.71 5.57
C GLY A 166 -10.18 -3.64 6.82
N LEU A 167 -10.63 -4.24 7.92
CA LEU A 167 -9.87 -4.33 9.16
C LEU A 167 -8.61 -5.18 9.01
N TRP A 168 -8.73 -6.35 8.36
CA TRP A 168 -7.60 -7.23 8.10
C TRP A 168 -6.55 -6.58 7.20
N ALA A 169 -6.98 -5.94 6.10
CA ALA A 169 -6.11 -5.20 5.21
C ALA A 169 -5.40 -4.06 5.93
N ALA A 170 -6.09 -3.30 6.79
CA ALA A 170 -5.47 -2.21 7.56
C ALA A 170 -4.44 -2.69 8.58
N LEU A 171 -4.66 -3.85 9.22
CA LEU A 171 -3.74 -4.41 10.22
C LEU A 171 -2.57 -5.20 9.60
N ALA A 172 -2.72 -5.68 8.37
CA ALA A 172 -1.71 -6.52 7.72
C ALA A 172 -0.91 -5.78 6.64
N ILE A 173 -1.49 -4.75 6.01
CA ILE A 173 -0.84 -3.92 5.00
C ILE A 173 -0.55 -2.55 5.62
N HIS A 174 0.71 -2.28 5.89
CA HIS A 174 1.16 -1.02 6.49
C HIS A 174 1.62 -0.02 5.41
N ASP A 175 0.75 0.18 4.40
CA ASP A 175 0.94 1.12 3.30
C ASP A 175 -0.42 1.67 2.86
N THR A 176 -0.62 2.98 3.05
CA THR A 176 -1.91 3.63 2.84
C THR A 176 -2.43 3.43 1.40
N SER A 177 -1.58 3.61 0.40
CA SER A 177 -1.95 3.40 -1.01
C SER A 177 -2.43 1.98 -1.28
N SER A 178 -1.74 0.98 -0.71
CA SER A 178 -2.02 -0.44 -0.94
C SER A 178 -3.26 -0.90 -0.20
N VAL A 179 -3.47 -0.46 1.04
CA VAL A 179 -4.71 -0.72 1.82
C VAL A 179 -5.92 -0.16 1.08
N VAL A 180 -5.90 1.13 0.74
CA VAL A 180 -7.03 1.80 0.11
C VAL A 180 -7.33 1.17 -1.26
N GLY A 181 -6.30 0.86 -2.04
CA GLY A 181 -6.43 0.18 -3.32
C GLY A 181 -7.02 -1.23 -3.19
N ALA A 182 -6.56 -2.02 -2.22
CA ALA A 182 -7.07 -3.37 -1.95
C ALA A 182 -8.54 -3.34 -1.50
N CYS A 183 -8.89 -2.42 -0.58
CA CYS A 183 -10.25 -2.23 -0.11
C CYS A 183 -11.21 -1.84 -1.24
N LEU A 184 -10.85 -0.86 -2.07
CA LEU A 184 -11.64 -0.47 -3.25
C LEU A 184 -11.83 -1.63 -4.24
N ASN A 185 -10.82 -2.50 -4.38
CA ASN A 185 -10.90 -3.67 -5.23
C ASN A 185 -11.71 -4.81 -4.61
N PHE A 186 -11.86 -4.84 -3.28
CA PHE A 186 -12.65 -5.83 -2.56
C PHE A 186 -14.15 -5.48 -2.57
N GLY A 187 -14.49 -4.25 -2.21
CA GLY A 187 -15.86 -3.72 -2.20
C GLY A 187 -15.97 -2.34 -1.55
N ALA A 188 -17.09 -1.65 -1.78
CA ALA A 188 -17.29 -0.27 -1.32
C ALA A 188 -17.24 -0.13 0.23
N ASP A 189 -17.77 -1.12 0.95
CA ASP A 189 -17.81 -1.14 2.42
C ASP A 189 -16.52 -1.71 3.03
N ALA A 190 -15.58 -2.19 2.21
CA ALA A 190 -14.27 -2.58 2.71
C ALA A 190 -13.38 -1.35 2.95
N LEU A 191 -13.57 -0.31 2.13
CA LEU A 191 -12.91 0.97 2.37
C LEU A 191 -13.58 1.72 3.53
N ALA A 192 -14.89 1.58 3.66
CA ALA A 192 -15.68 2.26 4.68
C ALA A 192 -16.30 1.24 5.63
N VAL A 193 -15.86 1.19 6.90
CA VAL A 193 -16.52 0.45 7.99
C VAL A 193 -17.88 1.10 8.34
N GLY A 194 -18.76 1.18 7.35
CA GLY A 194 -20.01 1.91 7.34
C GLY A 194 -19.96 3.11 6.39
N ALA A 195 -20.16 2.87 5.10
CA ALA A 195 -20.80 3.89 4.27
C ALA A 195 -22.13 4.23 4.95
N THR A 196 -22.20 5.36 5.64
CA THR A 196 -23.50 5.94 5.95
C THR A 196 -24.18 6.16 4.62
N HIS A 197 -25.41 5.69 4.50
CA HIS A 197 -26.32 6.06 3.42
C HIS A 197 -26.58 7.58 3.48
N LEU A 198 -25.57 8.40 3.16
CA LEU A 198 -25.85 9.68 2.53
C LEU A 198 -26.48 9.34 1.17
N PRO A 199 -27.45 10.12 0.70
CA PRO A 199 -28.20 9.77 -0.49
C PRO A 199 -27.21 9.62 -1.64
N GLN A 200 -26.96 8.37 -2.05
CA GLN A 200 -26.12 8.01 -3.20
C GLN A 200 -26.67 8.62 -4.51
N GLY A 201 -27.82 9.31 -4.44
CA GLY A 201 -28.44 10.07 -5.53
C GLY A 201 -28.01 11.53 -5.66
N ALA A 202 -27.19 12.10 -4.76
CA ALA A 202 -26.68 13.46 -4.96
C ALA A 202 -25.53 13.43 -6.00
N PRO A 203 -25.68 14.04 -7.20
CA PRO A 203 -24.70 13.93 -8.28
C PRO A 203 -23.31 14.46 -7.90
N VAL A 204 -23.22 15.31 -6.86
CA VAL A 204 -21.95 15.83 -6.33
C VAL A 204 -21.12 14.74 -5.66
N TRP A 205 -21.72 13.78 -4.95
CA TRP A 205 -21.00 12.71 -4.24
C TRP A 205 -20.48 11.62 -5.17
N THR A 206 -21.26 11.24 -6.16
CA THR A 206 -20.79 10.29 -7.18
C THR A 206 -19.62 10.88 -7.96
N ARG A 207 -19.66 12.17 -8.28
CA ARG A 207 -18.55 12.87 -8.94
C ARG A 207 -17.32 12.97 -8.04
N LEU A 208 -17.48 13.35 -6.77
CA LEU A 208 -16.37 13.43 -5.83
C LEU A 208 -15.69 12.06 -5.65
N HIS A 209 -16.48 11.01 -5.41
CA HIS A 209 -15.96 9.66 -5.24
C HIS A 209 -15.24 9.17 -6.51
N SER A 210 -15.81 9.44 -7.70
CA SER A 210 -15.20 9.08 -8.98
C SER A 210 -13.88 9.81 -9.21
N LEU A 211 -13.82 11.11 -8.90
CA LEU A 211 -12.60 11.92 -9.00
C LEU A 211 -11.54 11.46 -7.99
N ALA A 212 -11.93 11.17 -6.75
CA ALA A 212 -11.02 10.69 -5.72
C ALA A 212 -10.46 9.30 -6.06
N LYS A 213 -11.31 8.40 -6.58
CA LYS A 213 -10.88 7.10 -7.11
C LYS A 213 -9.92 7.28 -8.29
N ALA A 214 -10.23 8.16 -9.25
CA ALA A 214 -9.35 8.43 -10.38
C ALA A 214 -8.00 9.01 -9.92
N GLY A 215 -8.00 9.92 -8.95
CA GLY A 215 -6.79 10.45 -8.32
C GLY A 215 -5.94 9.37 -7.64
N LEU A 216 -6.57 8.44 -6.93
CA LEU A 216 -5.88 7.29 -6.33
C LEU A 216 -5.30 6.36 -7.41
N THR A 217 -6.07 6.03 -8.44
CA THR A 217 -5.64 5.18 -9.55
C THR A 217 -4.43 5.79 -10.28
N ALA A 218 -4.47 7.10 -10.54
CA ALA A 218 -3.33 7.84 -11.08
C ALA A 218 -2.13 7.79 -10.12
N THR A 219 -2.35 7.96 -8.82
CA THR A 219 -1.28 7.87 -7.82
C THR A 219 -0.64 6.48 -7.82
N LEU A 220 -1.41 5.40 -7.88
CA LEU A 220 -0.88 4.05 -7.94
C LEU A 220 -0.11 3.78 -9.24
N PHE A 221 -0.56 4.29 -10.38
CA PHE A 221 0.23 4.29 -11.60
C PHE A 221 1.58 4.98 -11.40
N LEU A 222 1.57 6.19 -10.84
CA LEU A 222 2.79 6.97 -10.55
C LEU A 222 3.74 6.25 -9.60
N ILE A 223 3.23 5.64 -8.52
CA ILE A 223 3.99 4.79 -7.60
C ILE A 223 4.60 3.61 -8.34
N GLY A 224 3.81 2.93 -9.19
CA GLY A 224 4.27 1.82 -10.02
C GLY A 224 5.43 2.22 -10.93
N THR A 225 5.41 3.44 -11.48
CA THR A 225 6.54 3.93 -12.28
C THR A 225 7.83 4.17 -11.48
N GLY A 226 7.75 4.25 -10.15
CA GLY A 226 8.91 4.35 -9.27
C GLY A 226 9.65 3.03 -9.07
N ILE A 227 9.02 1.90 -9.39
CA ILE A 227 9.64 0.57 -9.33
C ILE A 227 10.48 0.37 -10.59
N SER A 228 11.69 0.93 -10.58
CA SER A 228 12.63 0.86 -11.71
C SER A 228 13.34 -0.49 -11.77
N ARG A 229 13.80 -0.88 -12.98
CA ARG A 229 14.66 -2.07 -13.17
C ARG A 229 15.90 -2.04 -12.27
N ALA A 230 16.50 -0.86 -12.10
CA ALA A 230 17.70 -0.69 -11.29
C ALA A 230 17.44 -0.99 -9.81
N ALA A 231 16.30 -0.53 -9.27
CA ALA A 231 15.91 -0.85 -7.89
C ALA A 231 15.61 -2.36 -7.74
N LEU A 232 14.92 -2.97 -8.71
CA LEU A 232 14.59 -4.39 -8.71
C LEU A 232 15.80 -5.31 -8.79
N GLN A 233 16.79 -4.98 -9.63
CA GLN A 233 18.01 -5.77 -9.80
C GLN A 233 18.86 -5.83 -8.54
N LYS A 234 18.72 -4.83 -7.65
CA LYS A 234 19.41 -4.79 -6.36
C LYS A 234 18.69 -5.58 -5.28
N VAL A 235 17.41 -5.90 -5.44
CA VAL A 235 16.66 -6.66 -4.43
C VAL A 235 17.22 -8.08 -4.34
N GLY A 236 17.92 -8.35 -3.23
CA GLY A 236 18.41 -9.70 -2.93
C GLY A 236 17.27 -10.64 -2.51
N ALA A 237 17.49 -11.95 -2.72
CA ALA A 237 16.54 -12.97 -2.29
C ALA A 237 16.30 -12.99 -0.77
N ARG A 238 17.35 -12.75 0.04
CA ARG A 238 17.22 -12.80 1.51
C ARG A 238 16.34 -11.68 2.08
N PRO A 239 16.53 -10.38 1.72
CA PRO A 239 15.60 -9.32 2.10
C PRO A 239 14.16 -9.59 1.67
N LEU A 240 13.98 -10.10 0.45
CA LEU A 240 12.65 -10.42 -0.07
C LEU A 240 11.98 -11.53 0.73
N VAL A 241 12.70 -12.63 1.02
CA VAL A 241 12.18 -13.73 1.85
C VAL A 241 11.87 -13.25 3.27
N GLN A 242 12.72 -12.39 3.86
CA GLN A 242 12.43 -11.79 5.17
C GLN A 242 11.10 -11.03 5.14
N GLY A 243 10.91 -10.17 4.15
CA GLY A 243 9.70 -9.38 4.01
C GLY A 243 8.46 -10.23 3.72
N ILE A 244 8.55 -11.24 2.85
CA ILE A 244 7.45 -12.18 2.57
C ILE A 244 7.08 -12.97 3.84
N ALA A 245 8.06 -13.50 4.56
CA ALA A 245 7.83 -14.27 5.77
C ALA A 245 7.20 -13.41 6.87
N LEU A 246 7.73 -12.21 7.09
CA LEU A 246 7.18 -11.25 8.04
C LEU A 246 5.73 -10.92 7.70
N TRP A 247 5.49 -10.55 6.45
CA TRP A 247 4.17 -10.21 5.95
C TRP A 247 3.18 -11.37 6.07
N ALA A 248 3.58 -12.60 5.73
CA ALA A 248 2.75 -13.78 5.86
C ALA A 248 2.39 -14.06 7.33
N MET A 249 3.35 -13.94 8.26
CA MET A 249 3.09 -14.12 9.70
C MET A 249 2.14 -13.05 10.24
N VAL A 250 2.34 -11.78 9.89
CA VAL A 250 1.45 -10.69 10.32
C VAL A 250 0.05 -10.88 9.73
N ALA A 251 -0.06 -11.16 8.44
CA ALA A 251 -1.33 -11.36 7.76
C ALA A 251 -2.10 -12.57 8.30
N THR A 252 -1.42 -13.70 8.55
CA THR A 252 -2.07 -14.91 9.10
C THR A 252 -2.48 -14.73 10.56
N THR A 253 -1.63 -14.11 11.39
CA THR A 253 -1.93 -13.86 12.81
C THR A 253 -3.13 -12.93 12.95
N THR A 254 -3.14 -11.81 12.22
CA THR A 254 -4.27 -10.86 12.24
C THR A 254 -5.56 -11.48 11.70
N LEU A 255 -5.48 -12.27 10.62
CA LEU A 255 -6.63 -13.00 10.10
C LEU A 255 -7.21 -14.00 11.12
N ALA A 256 -6.33 -14.73 11.81
CA ALA A 256 -6.72 -15.68 12.85
C ALA A 256 -7.41 -14.96 14.02
N LEU A 257 -6.89 -13.81 14.46
CA LEU A 257 -7.48 -13.02 15.54
C LEU A 257 -8.86 -12.44 15.17
N ILE A 258 -9.05 -12.02 13.92
CA ILE A 258 -10.36 -11.58 13.40
C ILE A 258 -11.34 -12.76 13.34
N ARG A 259 -10.89 -13.93 12.85
CA ARG A 259 -11.70 -15.16 12.80
C ARG A 259 -12.10 -15.67 14.18
N ALA A 260 -11.21 -15.55 15.16
CA ALA A 260 -11.48 -15.89 16.56
C ALA A 260 -12.39 -14.86 17.26
N GLY A 261 -12.71 -13.74 16.60
CA GLY A 261 -13.54 -12.68 17.14
C GLY A 261 -12.88 -11.87 18.26
N VAL A 262 -11.55 -11.96 18.39
CA VAL A 262 -10.73 -11.17 19.32
C VAL A 262 -10.66 -9.71 18.86
N ILE A 263 -10.53 -9.50 17.54
CA ILE A 263 -10.52 -8.18 16.91
C ILE A 263 -11.87 -7.97 16.20
N ARG A 264 -12.58 -6.88 16.50
CA ARG A 264 -13.91 -6.54 15.96
C ARG A 264 -14.03 -5.07 15.61
#